data_AF-A0A9D5ILM6-F1
#
_entry.id   AF-A0A9D5ILM6-F1
#
_cell.length_a   1.000
_cell.length_b   1.000
_cell.length_c   1.000
_cell.angle_alpha   90.00
_cell.angle_beta   90.00
_cell.angle_gamma   90.00
#
_symmetry.space_group_name_H-M   'P 1'
#
loop_
_entity.id
_entity.type
_entity.pdbx_description
1 polymer ?
#
loop_
_entity_poly.entity_id
_entity_poly.type
_entity_poly.pdbx_seq_one_letter_code
_entity_poly.pdbx_strand_id
1 'polypeptide(L)'
;VQGAGNCWRLEAHVLRKTMATTPELREVVQGSLMVRLHQQSLASACQRFHTISERLARWLLMSQDRAHAERFHVTQDFIAQMLGVRRVGVSGAASEFQRRGLIEYHRGELTVLDRLGLQHAACNCYAADKRLRNELMPSGS
;
A
#
# COMPACT_ATOMS: atom_id res chain seq x y z
N VAL A 1 5.13 -12.33 -0.16
CA VAL A 1 6.04 -11.74 0.85
C VAL A 1 7.37 -11.53 0.15
N GLN A 2 7.99 -10.35 0.26
CA GLN A 2 9.21 -10.00 -0.50
C GLN A 2 10.47 -9.90 0.40
N GLY A 3 10.39 -10.40 1.64
CA GLY A 3 11.50 -10.37 2.60
C GLY A 3 11.37 -11.45 3.67
N ALA A 4 12.45 -11.67 4.42
CA ALA A 4 12.43 -12.56 5.58
C ALA A 4 11.57 -11.96 6.70
N GLY A 5 10.87 -12.82 7.44
CA GLY A 5 10.05 -12.39 8.56
C GLY A 5 9.43 -13.58 9.31
N ASN A 6 8.96 -13.31 10.52
CA ASN A 6 8.22 -14.28 11.30
C ASN A 6 6.75 -14.27 10.90
N CYS A 7 6.14 -15.46 10.83
CA CYS A 7 4.72 -15.59 10.60
C CYS A 7 4.05 -16.29 11.79
N TRP A 8 2.88 -15.78 12.16
CA TRP A 8 2.00 -16.45 13.11
C TRP A 8 0.93 -17.19 12.33
N ARG A 9 0.68 -18.45 12.69
CA ARG A 9 -0.37 -19.27 12.09
C ARG A 9 -1.43 -19.55 13.14
N LEU A 10 -2.68 -19.33 12.77
CA LEU A 10 -3.85 -19.68 13.57
C LEU A 10 -4.79 -20.54 12.73
N GLU A 11 -5.35 -21.59 13.33
CA GLU A 11 -6.35 -22.38 12.65
C GLU A 11 -7.64 -21.59 12.43
N ALA A 12 -8.22 -21.70 11.24
CA ALA A 12 -9.42 -20.96 10.88
C ALA A 12 -10.60 -21.24 11.82
N HIS A 13 -10.72 -22.47 12.32
CA HIS A 13 -11.77 -22.83 13.27
C HIS A 13 -11.58 -22.15 14.63
N VAL A 14 -10.33 -22.03 15.11
CA VAL A 14 -9.99 -21.31 16.35
C VAL A 14 -10.31 -19.83 16.18
N LEU A 15 -9.87 -19.21 15.08
CA LEU A 15 -10.18 -17.80 14.79
C LEU A 15 -11.69 -17.53 14.81
N ARG A 16 -12.48 -18.37 14.13
CA ARG A 16 -13.95 -18.23 14.10
C ARG A 16 -14.57 -18.35 15.48
N LYS A 17 -14.12 -19.32 16.29
CA LYS A 17 -14.61 -19.50 17.67
C LYS A 17 -14.25 -18.29 18.55
N THR A 18 -13.02 -17.80 18.48
CA THR A 18 -12.58 -16.64 19.28
C THR A 18 -13.30 -15.36 18.87
N MET A 19 -13.52 -15.14 17.56
CA MET A 19 -14.35 -14.02 17.08
C MET A 19 -15.80 -14.13 17.57
N ALA A 20 -16.33 -15.35 17.76
CA ALA A 20 -17.67 -15.56 18.29
C ALA A 20 -17.81 -15.08 19.75
N THR A 21 -16.73 -15.17 20.53
CA THR A 21 -16.72 -14.83 21.97
C THR A 21 -16.03 -13.52 22.30
N THR A 22 -15.32 -12.90 21.36
CA THR A 22 -14.54 -11.65 21.56
C THR A 22 -14.97 -10.61 20.53
N PRO A 23 -15.88 -9.68 20.88
CA PRO A 23 -16.40 -8.65 19.98
C PRO A 23 -15.30 -7.76 19.37
N GLU A 24 -14.31 -7.37 20.15
CA GLU A 24 -13.23 -6.46 19.72
C GLU A 24 -12.37 -7.11 18.62
N LEU A 25 -12.06 -8.40 18.76
CA LEU A 25 -11.37 -9.16 17.72
C LEU A 25 -12.21 -9.24 16.44
N ARG A 26 -13.53 -9.42 16.59
CA ARG A 26 -14.45 -9.49 15.46
C ARG A 26 -14.47 -8.16 14.70
N GLU A 27 -14.56 -7.04 15.42
CA GLU A 27 -14.56 -5.70 14.85
C GLU A 27 -13.25 -5.42 14.09
N VAL A 28 -12.10 -5.73 14.67
CA VAL A 28 -10.79 -5.55 14.00
C VAL A 28 -10.71 -6.39 12.72
N VAL A 29 -11.13 -7.66 12.76
CA VAL A 29 -11.10 -8.54 11.59
C VAL A 29 -12.05 -8.06 10.50
N GLN A 30 -13.28 -7.67 10.86
CA GLN A 30 -14.28 -7.18 9.92
C GLN A 30 -13.88 -5.85 9.30
N GLY A 31 -13.44 -4.89 10.12
CA GLY A 31 -12.89 -3.63 9.64
C GLY A 31 -11.73 -3.87 8.70
N SER A 32 -10.81 -4.79 9.04
CA SER A 32 -9.64 -5.10 8.21
C SER A 32 -10.07 -5.64 6.85
N LEU A 33 -11.06 -6.53 6.82
CA LEU A 33 -11.63 -7.06 5.58
C LEU A 33 -12.26 -5.93 4.73
N MET A 34 -13.03 -5.05 5.35
CA MET A 34 -13.68 -3.93 4.66
C MET A 34 -12.66 -2.96 4.05
N VAL A 35 -11.59 -2.61 4.79
CA VAL A 35 -10.48 -1.80 4.26
C VAL A 35 -9.83 -2.49 3.06
N ARG A 36 -9.59 -3.81 3.13
CA ARG A 36 -8.99 -4.59 2.03
C ARG A 36 -9.87 -4.61 0.78
N LEU A 37 -11.17 -4.83 0.94
CA LEU A 37 -12.13 -4.83 -0.17
C LEU A 37 -12.20 -3.46 -0.85
N HIS A 38 -12.23 -2.38 -0.07
CA HIS A 38 -12.19 -1.02 -0.61
C HIS A 38 -10.90 -0.73 -1.37
N GLN A 39 -9.75 -1.14 -0.83
CA GLN A 39 -8.45 -1.00 -1.48
C GLN A 39 -8.43 -1.66 -2.85
N GLN A 40 -9.00 -2.85 -2.96
CA GLN A 40 -9.10 -3.60 -4.22
C GLN A 40 -10.01 -2.90 -5.22
N SER A 41 -11.19 -2.45 -4.79
CA SER A 41 -12.12 -1.70 -5.64
C SER A 41 -11.52 -0.39 -6.15
N LEU A 42 -10.86 0.38 -5.27
CA LEU A 42 -10.17 1.60 -5.67
C LEU A 42 -9.01 1.30 -6.62
N ALA A 43 -8.19 0.29 -6.36
CA ALA A 43 -7.04 -0.02 -7.23
C ALA A 43 -7.47 -0.25 -8.69
N SER A 44 -8.58 -0.97 -8.89
CA SER A 44 -9.18 -1.19 -10.22
C SER A 44 -9.65 0.11 -10.88
N ALA A 45 -10.33 0.98 -10.14
CA ALA A 45 -10.77 2.27 -10.66
C ALA A 45 -9.56 3.18 -10.98
N CYS A 46 -8.58 3.27 -10.06
CA CYS A 46 -7.42 4.14 -10.24
C CYS A 46 -6.57 3.70 -11.44
N GLN A 47 -6.55 2.41 -11.80
CA GLN A 47 -5.90 1.91 -13.02
C GLN A 47 -6.43 2.59 -14.30
N ARG A 48 -7.73 2.87 -14.36
CA ARG A 48 -8.40 3.40 -15.55
C ARG A 48 -8.33 4.93 -15.66
N PHE A 49 -8.30 5.62 -14.53
CA PHE A 49 -8.48 7.07 -14.48
C PHE A 49 -7.22 7.87 -14.11
N HIS A 50 -6.17 7.22 -13.63
CA HIS A 50 -4.94 7.90 -13.20
C HIS A 50 -3.70 7.42 -13.94
N THR A 51 -2.75 8.33 -14.06
CA THR A 51 -1.44 8.10 -14.68
C THR A 51 -0.60 7.12 -13.87
N ILE A 52 0.44 6.56 -14.49
CA ILE A 52 1.36 5.64 -13.80
C ILE A 52 2.08 6.36 -12.65
N SER A 53 2.49 7.62 -12.84
CA SER A 53 3.16 8.41 -11.80
C SER A 53 2.25 8.61 -10.59
N GLU A 54 1.00 9.05 -10.76
CA GLU A 54 0.06 9.22 -9.65
C GLU A 54 -0.18 7.94 -8.85
N ARG A 55 -0.29 6.83 -9.57
CA ARG A 55 -0.52 5.51 -8.98
C ARG A 55 0.71 4.97 -8.27
N LEU A 56 1.91 5.22 -8.81
CA LEU A 56 3.17 4.89 -8.17
C LEU A 56 3.33 5.68 -6.87
N ALA A 57 3.07 6.98 -6.88
CA ALA A 57 3.12 7.81 -5.67
C ALA A 57 2.17 7.28 -4.59
N ARG A 58 0.91 6.98 -4.95
CA ARG A 58 -0.05 6.33 -4.04
C ARG A 58 0.48 5.00 -3.50
N TRP A 59 1.01 4.14 -4.36
CA TRP A 59 1.50 2.82 -3.96
C TRP A 59 2.68 2.92 -2.98
N LEU A 60 3.60 3.86 -3.19
CA LEU A 60 4.72 4.14 -2.29
C LEU A 60 4.24 4.63 -0.92
N LEU A 61 3.31 5.59 -0.89
CA LEU A 61 2.74 6.10 0.36
C LEU A 61 2.01 5.01 1.13
N MET A 62 1.19 4.20 0.46
CA MET A 62 0.51 3.06 1.09
C MET A 62 1.49 2.00 1.61
N SER A 63 2.65 1.83 0.95
CA SER A 63 3.68 0.90 1.39
C SER A 63 4.40 1.41 2.64
N GLN A 64 4.76 2.70 2.68
CA GLN A 64 5.25 3.36 3.90
C GLN A 64 4.27 3.22 5.06
N ASP A 65 2.99 3.49 4.81
CA ASP A 65 1.96 3.48 5.87
C ASP A 65 1.73 2.09 6.47
N ARG A 66 2.01 1.02 5.73
CA ARG A 66 1.80 -0.37 6.18
C ARG A 66 3.04 -0.98 6.81
N ALA A 67 4.21 -0.63 6.30
CA ALA A 67 5.47 -1.22 6.73
C ALA A 67 6.22 -0.34 7.75
N HIS A 68 5.74 0.89 7.99
CA HIS A 68 6.37 1.87 8.87
C HIS A 68 7.87 2.05 8.60
N ALA A 69 8.26 2.04 7.33
CA ALA A 69 9.66 2.19 6.92
C ALA A 69 9.80 3.25 5.83
N GLU A 70 10.99 3.82 5.72
CA GLU A 70 11.32 4.82 4.70
C GLU A 70 11.97 4.20 3.47
N ARG A 71 12.52 2.99 3.63
CA ARG A 71 13.24 2.23 2.61
C ARG A 71 12.66 0.82 2.45
N PHE A 72 12.57 0.37 1.20
CA PHE A 72 12.10 -0.98 0.87
C PHE A 72 12.91 -1.61 -0.27
N HIS A 73 13.16 -2.91 -0.14
CA HIS A 73 13.63 -3.72 -1.26
C HIS A 73 12.46 -4.07 -2.17
N VAL A 74 12.41 -3.47 -3.35
CA VAL A 74 11.39 -3.71 -4.36
C VAL A 74 11.93 -3.51 -5.77
N THR A 75 11.67 -4.47 -6.67
CA THR A 75 12.06 -4.38 -8.08
C THR A 75 11.00 -3.65 -8.93
N GLN A 76 11.42 -3.07 -10.06
CA GLN A 76 10.48 -2.45 -11.01
C GLN A 76 9.47 -3.44 -11.55
N ASP A 77 9.86 -4.71 -11.72
CA ASP A 77 8.98 -5.78 -12.18
C ASP A 77 7.89 -6.08 -11.14
N PHE A 78 8.25 -6.09 -9.86
CA PHE A 78 7.26 -6.23 -8.79
C PHE A 78 6.32 -5.01 -8.72
N ILE A 79 6.84 -3.79 -8.84
CA ILE A 79 5.99 -2.58 -8.90
C ILE A 79 5.07 -2.66 -10.11
N ALA A 80 5.57 -3.09 -11.27
CA ALA A 80 4.79 -3.23 -12.49
C ALA A 80 3.64 -4.23 -12.33
N GLN A 81 3.91 -5.36 -11.67
CA GLN A 81 2.89 -6.35 -11.30
C GLN A 81 1.84 -5.74 -10.36
N MET A 82 2.28 -5.05 -9.30
CA MET A 82 1.39 -4.44 -8.32
C MET A 82 0.52 -3.31 -8.92
N LEU A 83 1.05 -2.62 -9.93
CA LEU A 83 0.35 -1.57 -10.66
C LEU A 83 -0.34 -2.07 -11.93
N GLY A 84 -0.28 -3.36 -12.28
CA GLY A 84 -0.87 -3.88 -13.51
C GLY A 84 -0.43 -3.13 -14.79
N VAL A 85 0.85 -2.74 -14.88
CA VAL A 85 1.41 -2.01 -16.02
C VAL A 85 2.68 -2.68 -16.54
N ARG A 86 3.22 -2.18 -17.65
CA ARG A 86 4.52 -2.63 -18.16
C ARG A 86 5.66 -2.01 -17.36
N ARG A 87 6.73 -2.77 -17.14
CA ARG A 87 7.99 -2.34 -16.48
C ARG A 87 8.54 -1.01 -17.00
N VAL A 88 8.47 -0.77 -18.31
CA VAL A 88 8.94 0.48 -18.94
C VAL A 88 8.19 1.70 -18.39
N GLY A 89 6.89 1.59 -18.14
CA GLY A 89 6.10 2.67 -17.54
C GLY A 89 6.54 2.97 -16.10
N VAL A 90 6.85 1.94 -15.32
CA VAL A 90 7.41 2.10 -13.96
C VAL A 90 8.78 2.76 -14.02
N SER A 91 9.65 2.35 -14.93
CA SER A 91 10.98 2.95 -15.10
C SER A 91 10.89 4.45 -15.40
N GLY A 92 9.96 4.85 -16.29
CA GLY A 92 9.70 6.24 -16.60
C GLY A 92 9.25 7.06 -15.38
N ALA A 93 8.24 6.58 -14.67
CA ALA A 93 7.70 7.25 -13.47
C ALA A 93 8.74 7.31 -12.33
N ALA A 94 9.47 6.23 -12.07
CA ALA A 94 10.53 6.21 -11.06
C ALA A 94 11.67 7.18 -11.42
N SER A 95 12.04 7.27 -12.70
CA SER A 95 13.05 8.23 -13.17
C SER A 95 12.57 9.68 -13.03
N GLU A 96 11.29 9.95 -13.29
CA GLU A 96 10.67 11.26 -13.03
C GLU A 96 10.75 11.63 -11.55
N PHE A 97 10.39 10.70 -10.65
CA PHE A 97 10.41 10.94 -9.21
C PHE A 97 11.83 11.14 -8.67
N GLN A 98 12.82 10.41 -9.19
CA GLN A 98 14.23 10.64 -8.85
C GLN A 98 14.69 12.03 -9.29
N ARG A 99 14.39 12.47 -10.52
CA ARG A 99 14.75 13.82 -10.99
C ARG A 99 14.10 14.93 -10.16
N ARG A 100 12.92 14.68 -9.63
CA ARG A 100 12.19 15.60 -8.75
C ARG A 100 12.63 15.52 -7.28
N GLY A 101 13.57 14.64 -6.94
CA GLY A 101 14.04 14.45 -5.57
C GLY A 101 13.01 13.81 -4.63
N LEU A 102 11.98 13.14 -5.17
CA LEU A 102 10.92 12.52 -4.36
C LEU A 102 11.36 11.16 -3.79
N ILE A 103 12.17 10.43 -4.56
CA ILE A 103 12.69 9.11 -4.19
C ILE A 103 14.15 8.98 -4.60
N GLU A 104 14.86 8.06 -3.96
CA GLU A 104 16.10 7.47 -4.46
C GLU A 104 15.81 6.01 -4.81
N TYR A 105 16.32 5.54 -5.96
CA TYR A 105 16.07 4.16 -6.39
C TYR A 105 17.25 3.54 -7.14
N HIS A 106 17.92 2.58 -6.49
CA HIS A 106 19.08 1.89 -7.07
C HIS A 106 19.03 0.38 -6.80
N ARG A 107 19.27 -0.45 -7.83
CA ARG A 107 19.39 -1.92 -7.68
C ARG A 107 18.27 -2.59 -6.86
N GLY A 108 17.04 -2.08 -6.94
CA GLY A 108 15.90 -2.61 -6.18
C GLY A 108 15.73 -2.01 -4.78
N GLU A 109 16.65 -1.18 -4.30
CA GLU A 109 16.51 -0.42 -3.06
C GLU A 109 15.83 0.92 -3.35
N LEU A 110 14.63 1.12 -2.81
CA LEU A 110 13.87 2.37 -2.92
C LEU A 110 13.81 3.07 -1.57
N THR A 111 14.21 4.34 -1.53
CA THR A 111 14.04 5.23 -0.38
C THR A 111 13.13 6.40 -0.77
N VAL A 112 12.13 6.70 0.05
CA VAL A 112 11.32 7.92 -0.13
C VAL A 112 12.03 9.09 0.54
N LEU A 113 12.33 10.14 -0.22
CA LEU A 113 13.06 11.32 0.26
C LEU A 113 12.10 12.46 0.64
N ASP A 114 11.04 12.66 -0.16
CA ASP A 114 10.03 13.68 0.08
C ASP A 114 8.63 13.06 0.06
N ARG A 115 8.15 12.73 1.26
CA ARG A 115 6.82 12.17 1.46
C ARG A 115 5.72 13.18 1.11
N LEU A 116 5.92 14.47 1.38
CA LEU A 116 4.91 15.50 1.09
C LEU A 116 4.82 15.72 -0.43
N GLY A 117 5.95 15.77 -1.13
CA GLY A 117 6.00 15.80 -2.58
C GLY A 117 5.34 14.57 -3.21
N LEU A 118 5.52 13.37 -2.63
CA LEU A 118 4.76 12.18 -3.05
C LEU A 118 3.27 12.31 -2.79
N GLN A 119 2.83 12.92 -1.68
CA GLN A 119 1.41 13.17 -1.42
C GLN A 119 0.80 14.10 -2.48
N HIS A 120 1.52 15.14 -2.90
CA HIS A 120 1.08 16.01 -3.99
C HIS A 120 1.08 15.32 -5.35
N ALA A 121 1.99 14.37 -5.57
CA ALA A 121 2.04 13.58 -6.81
C ALA A 121 1.00 12.46 -6.85
N ALA A 122 0.47 12.01 -5.70
CA ALA A 122 -0.47 10.91 -5.62
C ALA A 122 -1.89 11.34 -6.04
N CYS A 123 -2.63 10.40 -6.64
CA CYS A 123 -4.04 10.63 -6.88
C CYS A 123 -4.86 10.68 -5.59
N ASN A 124 -6.05 11.30 -5.66
CA ASN A 124 -6.99 11.42 -4.55
C ASN A 124 -7.42 10.06 -3.94
N CYS A 125 -7.23 8.95 -4.66
CA CYS A 125 -7.43 7.59 -4.15
C CYS A 125 -6.56 7.30 -2.91
N TYR A 126 -5.46 8.02 -2.68
CA TYR A 126 -4.65 7.87 -1.45
C TYR A 126 -5.39 8.42 -0.23
N ALA A 127 -5.93 9.65 -0.33
CA ALA A 127 -6.68 10.27 0.75
C ALA A 127 -7.96 9.50 1.08
N ALA A 128 -8.67 8.99 0.06
CA ALA A 128 -9.85 8.14 0.24
C ALA A 128 -9.53 6.87 1.04
N ASP A 129 -8.41 6.19 0.71
CA ASP A 129 -7.98 5.00 1.45
C ASP A 129 -7.64 5.30 2.92
N LYS A 130 -6.90 6.38 3.15
CA LYS A 130 -6.52 6.80 4.51
C LYS A 130 -7.74 7.12 5.35
N ARG A 131 -8.70 7.86 4.78
CA ARG A 131 -9.96 8.21 5.43
C ARG A 131 -10.73 6.97 5.84
N LEU A 132 -10.99 6.05 4.92
CA LEU A 132 -11.74 4.85 5.23
C LEU A 132 -11.03 3.99 6.29
N ARG A 133 -9.70 3.86 6.20
CA ARG A 133 -8.94 3.13 7.21
C ARG A 133 -9.11 3.73 8.60
N ASN A 134 -9.05 5.05 8.72
CA ASN A 134 -9.25 5.74 10.00
C ASN A 134 -10.69 5.62 10.53
N GLU A 135 -11.68 5.51 9.64
CA GLU A 135 -13.09 5.33 10.02
C GLU A 135 -13.39 3.89 10.48
N LEU A 136 -12.71 2.88 9.91
CA LEU A 136 -13.00 1.46 10.15
C LEU A 136 -12.06 0.77 11.14
N MET A 137 -10.88 1.33 11.41
CA MET A 137 -9.91 0.75 12.34
C MET A 137 -10.02 1.43 13.71
N PRO A 138 -10.08 0.67 14.82
CA PRO A 138 -10.02 1.25 16.15
C PRO A 138 -8.70 1.99 16.39
N SER A 139 -8.75 3.10 17.13
CA SER A 139 -7.58 3.94 17.40
C SER A 139 -6.52 3.15 18.21
N GLY A 140 -5.33 2.97 17.63
CA GLY A 140 -4.21 2.27 18.28
C GLY A 140 -3.79 0.93 17.67
N SER A 141 -4.36 0.55 16.50
CA SER A 141 -3.88 -0.58 15.68
C SER A 141 -2.81 -0.17 14.67
#